data_AF-A0A522SNQ1-F1
#
_entry.id   AF-A0A522SNQ1-F1
#
_cell.length_a   1.000
_cell.length_b   1.000
_cell.length_c   1.000
_cell.angle_alpha   90.00
_cell.angle_beta   90.00
_cell.angle_gamma   90.00
#
_symmetry.space_group_name_H-M   'P 1'
#
loop_
_entity.id
_entity.type
_entity.pdbx_description
1 polymer ?
#
loop_
_entity_poly.entity_id
_entity_poly.type
_entity_poly.pdbx_seq_one_letter_code
_entity_poly.pdbx_strand_id
1 'polypeptide(L)' 'MTPTSAPDILALFAERGAEIVDLPILQPADPFLDMAGEDLRRRIFLTESETGESLCLRPEFTIPVCIGHIASHAATPRR' A
#
# COMPACT_ATOMS: atom_id res chain seq x y z
N MET A 1 -0.75 12.81 -24.10
CA MET A 1 -0.05 13.91 -23.41
C MET A 1 0.59 13.30 -22.18
N THR A 2 1.91 13.41 -22.00
CA THR A 2 2.57 12.91 -20.79
C THR A 2 2.20 13.83 -19.63
N PRO A 3 1.64 13.34 -18.51
CA PRO A 3 1.29 14.20 -17.38
C PRO A 3 2.57 14.78 -16.75
N THR A 4 2.57 16.06 -16.41
CA THR A 4 3.76 16.79 -15.91
C THR A 4 3.63 17.25 -14.47
N SER A 5 2.43 17.13 -13.87
CA SER A 5 2.16 17.50 -12.48
C SER A 5 1.32 16.46 -11.75
N ALA A 6 1.30 16.50 -10.42
CA ALA A 6 0.48 15.59 -9.62
C ALA A 6 -1.03 15.68 -9.95
N PRO A 7 -1.63 16.88 -10.10
CA PRO A 7 -3.02 16.99 -10.57
C PRO A 7 -3.28 16.32 -11.92
N ASP A 8 -2.36 16.43 -12.88
CA ASP A 8 -2.52 15.82 -14.20
C ASP A 8 -2.48 14.29 -14.13
N ILE A 9 -1.61 13.73 -13.28
CA ILE A 9 -1.53 12.29 -13.03
C ILE A 9 -2.83 11.79 -12.39
N LEU A 10 -3.37 12.53 -11.42
CA LEU A 10 -4.64 12.18 -10.76
C LEU A 10 -5.82 12.22 -11.76
N ALA A 11 -5.88 13.25 -12.60
CA ALA A 11 -6.91 13.36 -13.64
C ALA A 11 -6.82 12.16 -14.62
N LEU A 12 -5.61 11.78 -15.05
CA LEU A 12 -5.37 10.65 -15.95
C LEU A 12 -5.85 9.32 -15.36
N PHE A 13 -5.68 9.11 -14.05
CA PHE A 13 -6.17 7.94 -13.33
C PHE A 13 -7.70 7.96 -13.18
N ALA A 14 -8.28 9.11 -12.84
CA ALA A 14 -9.73 9.27 -12.73
C ALA A 14 -10.46 8.99 -14.05
N GLU A 15 -9.92 9.46 -15.18
CA GLU A 15 -10.43 9.16 -16.53
C GLU A 15 -10.49 7.66 -16.86
N ARG A 16 -9.64 6.85 -16.20
CA ARG A 16 -9.59 5.38 -16.36
C ARG A 16 -10.44 4.64 -15.32
N GLY A 17 -11.18 5.35 -14.49
CA GLY A 17 -12.00 4.76 -13.42
C GLY A 17 -11.19 4.19 -12.26
N ALA A 18 -9.93 4.63 -12.08
CA ALA A 18 -9.16 4.24 -10.91
C ALA A 18 -9.66 4.97 -9.66
N GLU A 19 -9.75 4.24 -8.54
CA GLU A 19 -10.15 4.79 -7.24
C GLU A 19 -8.93 5.31 -6.48
N ILE A 20 -9.09 6.44 -5.78
CA ILE A 20 -8.07 6.94 -4.86
C ILE A 20 -8.11 6.08 -3.59
N VAL A 21 -6.96 5.55 -3.21
CA VAL A 21 -6.79 4.79 -1.97
C VAL A 21 -5.92 5.59 -1.02
N ASP A 22 -6.47 5.92 0.15
CA ASP A 22 -5.70 6.45 1.27
C ASP A 22 -5.26 5.30 2.17
N LEU A 23 -3.97 5.22 2.43
CA LEU A 23 -3.36 4.15 3.23
C LEU A 23 -2.66 4.75 4.44
N PRO A 24 -2.78 4.14 5.62
CA PRO A 24 -1.97 4.53 6.78
C PRO A 24 -0.47 4.44 6.49
N ILE A 25 0.32 5.36 7.06
CA ILE A 25 1.79 5.33 6.95
C ILE A 25 2.36 4.23 7.85
N LEU A 26 1.81 4.05 9.05
CA LEU A 26 2.14 2.93 9.93
C LEU A 26 1.31 1.70 9.55
N GLN A 27 1.96 0.56 9.44
CA GLN A 27 1.35 -0.71 9.06
C GLN A 27 1.87 -1.85 9.95
N PRO A 28 1.14 -2.96 10.10
CA PRO A 28 1.69 -4.18 10.69
C PRO A 28 2.92 -4.66 9.91
N ALA A 29 3.99 -5.05 10.59
CA ALA A 29 5.23 -5.43 9.94
C ALA A 29 5.17 -6.81 9.27
N ASP A 30 4.44 -7.76 9.87
CA ASP A 30 4.44 -9.17 9.48
C ASP A 30 4.14 -9.41 7.99
N PRO A 31 3.09 -8.80 7.38
CA PRO A 31 2.79 -9.01 5.96
C PRO A 31 3.93 -8.60 5.03
N PHE A 32 4.71 -7.58 5.41
CA PHE A 32 5.85 -7.15 4.62
C PHE A 32 7.05 -8.05 4.85
N LEU A 33 7.27 -8.55 6.07
CA LEU A 33 8.41 -9.42 6.39
C LEU A 33 8.26 -10.82 5.77
N ASP A 34 7.05 -11.35 5.70
CA ASP A 34 6.76 -12.67 5.13
C ASP A 34 6.91 -12.70 3.60
N MET A 35 6.58 -11.58 2.94
CA MET A 35 6.64 -11.42 1.48
C MET A 35 7.94 -10.77 0.99
N ALA A 36 8.72 -10.15 1.90
CA ALA A 36 9.97 -9.49 1.58
C ALA A 36 11.06 -10.51 1.23
N GLY A 37 11.62 -10.40 0.02
CA GLY A 37 13.00 -10.81 -0.20
C GLY A 37 13.97 -9.98 0.67
N GLU A 38 15.21 -10.46 0.83
CA GLU A 38 16.23 -9.84 1.69
C GLU A 38 16.45 -8.33 1.43
N ASP A 39 16.25 -7.87 0.19
CA ASP A 39 16.38 -6.45 -0.18
C ASP A 39 15.30 -5.55 0.43
N LEU A 40 14.06 -6.03 0.51
CA LEU A 40 12.97 -5.28 1.12
C LEU A 40 13.16 -5.25 2.64
N ARG A 41 13.57 -6.39 3.24
CA ARG A 41 13.82 -6.51 4.68
C ARG A 41 14.84 -5.49 5.20
N ARG A 42 15.92 -5.23 4.44
CA ARG A 42 16.96 -4.25 4.80
C ARG A 42 16.51 -2.79 4.74
N ARG A 43 15.36 -2.51 4.12
CA ARG A 43 14.85 -1.15 3.87
C ARG A 43 13.59 -0.84 4.70
N ILE A 44 13.12 -1.78 5.51
CA ILE A 44 11.95 -1.58 6.38
C ILE A 44 12.37 -0.85 7.65
N PHE A 45 11.65 0.23 7.97
CA PHE A 45 11.78 0.92 9.25
C PHE A 45 10.79 0.30 10.24
N LEU A 46 11.31 -0.45 11.20
CA LEU A 46 10.53 -1.11 12.24
C LEU A 46 10.32 -0.19 13.45
N THR A 47 9.16 -0.32 14.07
CA THR A 47 8.81 0.31 15.34
C THR A 47 7.88 -0.63 16.12
N GLU A 48 7.66 -0.33 17.39
CA GLU A 48 6.80 -1.13 18.26
C GLU A 48 5.73 -0.23 18.86
N SER A 49 4.50 -0.72 18.93
CA SER A 49 3.42 -0.02 19.62
C SER A 49 3.56 -0.14 21.14
N GLU A 50 2.78 0.64 21.90
CA GLU A 50 2.72 0.53 23.37
C GLU A 50 2.20 -0.85 23.85
N THR A 51 1.55 -1.61 22.98
CA THR A 51 1.03 -2.95 23.27
C THR A 51 1.98 -4.08 22.83
N GLY A 52 3.17 -3.74 22.32
CA GLY A 52 4.17 -4.71 21.84
C GLY A 52 3.93 -5.21 20.41
N GLU A 53 3.08 -4.53 19.63
CA GLU A 53 2.82 -4.89 18.24
C GLU A 53 3.96 -4.43 17.33
N SER A 54 4.47 -5.33 16.49
CA SER A 54 5.50 -5.02 15.50
C SER A 54 4.91 -4.24 14.33
N LEU A 55 5.28 -2.97 14.23
CA LEU A 55 4.82 -2.05 13.20
C LEU A 55 5.98 -1.63 12.30
N CYS A 56 5.64 -1.11 11.13
CA CYS A 56 6.60 -0.49 10.23
C CYS A 56 6.05 0.76 9.55
N LEU A 57 6.96 1.64 9.10
CA LEU A 57 6.61 2.59 8.05
C LEU A 57 6.38 1.81 6.76
N ARG A 58 5.27 2.09 6.06
CA ARG A 58 4.93 1.39 4.81
C ARG A 58 6.12 1.47 3.83
N PRO A 59 6.67 0.34 3.40
CA PRO A 59 7.80 0.35 2.47
C PRO A 59 7.35 0.50 1.01
N GLU A 60 6.08 0.18 0.73
CA GLU A 60 5.47 0.18 -0.60
C GLU A 60 3.92 0.22 -0.49
N PHE A 61 3.21 0.20 -1.61
CA PHE A 61 1.74 0.41 -1.66
C PHE A 61 0.93 -0.83 -2.05
N THR A 62 1.53 -1.82 -2.71
CA THR A 62 0.88 -3.03 -3.24
C THR A 62 0.25 -3.87 -2.15
N ILE A 63 1.01 -4.28 -1.11
CA ILE A 63 0.51 -5.09 0.00
C ILE A 63 -0.63 -4.39 0.73
N PRO A 64 -0.49 -3.13 1.20
CA PRO A 64 -1.56 -2.47 1.95
C PRO A 64 -2.80 -2.19 1.08
N VAL A 65 -2.65 -1.92 -0.22
CA VAL A 65 -3.80 -1.83 -1.16
C VAL A 65 -4.51 -3.18 -1.28
N CYS A 66 -3.78 -4.27 -1.48
CA CYS A 66 -4.35 -5.60 -1.60
C CYS A 66 -5.08 -6.05 -0.33
N ILE A 67 -4.51 -5.78 0.85
CA ILE A 67 -5.17 -6.07 2.13
C ILE A 67 -6.48 -5.27 2.23
N GLY A 68 -6.46 -3.97 1.92
CA GLY A 68 -7.66 -3.14 1.91
C GLY A 68 -8.73 -3.64 0.93
N HIS A 69 -8.33 -4.07 -0.27
CA HIS A 69 -9.21 -4.64 -1.29
C HIS A 69 -9.87 -5.96 -0.83
N ILE A 70 -9.11 -6.84 -0.16
CA ILE A 70 -9.64 -8.08 0.40
C ILE A 70 -10.61 -7.77 1.55
N ALA A 71 -10.25 -6.85 2.45
CA ALA A 71 -11.07 -6.47 3.59
C ALA A 71 -12.40 -5.82 3.19
N SER A 72 -12.39 -5.01 2.11
CA SER A 72 -13.59 -4.35 1.60
C SER A 72 -14.57 -5.31 0.92
N HIS A 73 -14.22 -6.60 0.76
CA HIS A 73 -14.97 -7.58 -0.03
C HIS A 73 -15.32 -7.05 -1.42
N ALA A 74 -14.52 -6.12 -1.95
CA ALA A 74 -14.68 -5.63 -3.30
C ALA A 74 -14.63 -6.84 -4.23
N ALA A 75 -15.66 -7.02 -5.05
CA ALA A 75 -15.72 -8.15 -5.95
C ALA A 75 -14.43 -8.19 -6.77
N THR A 76 -13.72 -9.33 -6.75
CA THR A 76 -12.56 -9.52 -7.60
C THR A 76 -13.01 -9.24 -9.04
N PRO A 77 -12.27 -8.44 -9.84
CA PRO A 77 -12.68 -8.18 -11.21
C PRO A 77 -12.90 -9.52 -11.90
N ARG A 78 -14.15 -9.80 -12.30
CA ARG A 78 -14.44 -10.98 -13.11
C ARG A 78 -13.75 -10.76 -14.45
N ARG A 79 -12.87 -11.71 -14.79
CA ARG A 79 -12.13 -11.79 -16.06
C ARG A 79 -13.02 -11.54 -17.27
#